data_AF-A0A941MAB6-F1
#
_entry.id   AF-A0A941MAB6-F1
#
_cell.length_a   1.000
_cell.length_b   1.000
_cell.length_c   1.000
_cell.angle_alpha   90.00
_cell.angle_beta   90.00
_cell.angle_gamma   90.00
#
_symmetry.space_group_name_H-M   'P 1'
#
loop_
_entity.id
_entity.type
_entity.pdbx_description
1 polymer ?
#
loop_
_entity_poly.entity_id
_entity_poly.type
_entity_poly.pdbx_seq_one_letter_code
_entity_poly.pdbx_strand_id
1 'polypeptide(L)'
;MRTTVDLPDDLHRIATSLARHNKRSLGQVVAELMRRGLDAPTAGAGGDHVGEPPAVYSISPVTGLPVVLGASRPITDEDVKALEDEG
;
A
#
# COMPACT_ATOMS: atom_id res chain seq x y z
N MET A 1 -16.02 -19.32 -8.80
CA MET A 1 -15.40 -20.48 -9.47
C MET A 1 -14.22 -20.94 -8.63
N ARG A 2 -13.90 -22.25 -8.59
CA ARG A 2 -12.74 -22.78 -7.87
C ARG A 2 -11.64 -23.06 -8.89
N THR A 3 -10.51 -22.38 -8.73
CA THR A 3 -9.38 -22.44 -9.65
C THR A 3 -8.14 -22.81 -8.84
N THR A 4 -7.29 -23.65 -9.39
CA THR A 4 -5.96 -23.96 -8.83
C THR A 4 -4.94 -23.12 -9.57
N VAL A 5 -4.09 -22.41 -8.83
CA VAL A 5 -3.02 -21.58 -9.37
C VAL A 5 -1.74 -21.92 -8.65
N ASP A 6 -0.62 -21.93 -9.36
CA ASP A 6 0.70 -22.06 -8.75
C ASP A 6 1.09 -20.72 -8.13
N LEU A 7 1.43 -20.73 -6.84
CA LEU A 7 1.83 -19.55 -6.10
C LEU A 7 3.27 -19.72 -5.59
N PRO A 8 4.20 -18.83 -5.94
CA PRO A 8 5.53 -18.79 -5.35
C PRO A 8 5.51 -18.84 -3.81
N ASP A 9 6.50 -19.50 -3.19
CA ASP A 9 6.51 -19.76 -1.74
C ASP A 9 6.47 -18.47 -0.90
N ASP A 10 7.17 -17.44 -1.35
CA ASP A 10 7.19 -16.11 -0.73
C ASP A 10 5.78 -15.49 -0.73
N LEU A 11 5.09 -15.50 -1.87
CA LEU A 11 3.71 -15.00 -1.97
C LEU A 11 2.74 -15.84 -1.14
N HIS A 12 2.91 -17.16 -1.11
CA HIS A 12 2.10 -18.04 -0.26
C HIS A 12 2.26 -17.73 1.23
N ARG A 13 3.49 -17.48 1.70
CA ARG A 13 3.77 -17.07 3.08
C ARG A 13 3.12 -15.73 3.41
N ILE A 14 3.28 -14.74 2.54
CA ILE A 14 2.68 -13.40 2.72
C ILE A 14 1.16 -13.51 2.80
N ALA A 15 0.53 -14.19 1.84
CA ALA A 15 -0.92 -14.35 1.80
C ALA A 15 -1.46 -15.12 3.02
N THR A 16 -0.74 -16.14 3.48
CA THR A 16 -1.10 -16.90 4.69
C THR A 16 -0.99 -16.05 5.96
N SER A 17 0.08 -15.27 6.08
CA SER A 17 0.25 -14.34 7.20
C SER A 17 -0.89 -13.31 7.24
N LEU A 18 -1.21 -12.73 6.09
CA LEU A 18 -2.29 -11.74 5.96
C LEU A 18 -3.66 -12.35 6.28
N ALA A 19 -3.93 -13.57 5.84
CA ALA A 19 -5.17 -14.29 6.16
C ALA A 19 -5.32 -14.54 7.66
N ARG A 20 -4.24 -14.96 8.34
CA ARG A 20 -4.24 -15.17 9.80
C ARG A 20 -4.45 -13.87 10.55
N HIS A 21 -3.71 -12.82 10.20
CA HIS A 21 -3.81 -11.51 10.83
C HIS A 21 -5.24 -10.93 10.72
N ASN A 22 -5.85 -11.05 9.54
CA ASN A 22 -7.20 -10.52 9.28
C ASN A 22 -8.32 -11.50 9.66
N LYS A 23 -8.01 -12.67 10.21
CA LYS A 23 -9.00 -13.73 10.56
C LYS A 23 -9.91 -14.12 9.37
N ARG A 24 -9.35 -14.18 8.16
CA ARG A 24 -10.06 -14.48 6.91
C ARG A 24 -9.47 -15.72 6.24
N SER A 25 -10.21 -16.31 5.31
CA SER A 25 -9.68 -17.47 4.57
C SER A 25 -8.64 -17.03 3.53
N LEU A 26 -7.67 -17.90 3.25
CA LEU A 26 -6.62 -17.65 2.25
C LEU A 26 -7.22 -17.29 0.89
N GLY A 27 -8.25 -18.03 0.45
CA GLY A 27 -8.93 -17.77 -0.82
C GLY A 27 -9.62 -16.40 -0.88
N GLN A 28 -10.18 -15.91 0.23
CA GLN A 28 -10.77 -14.56 0.29
C GLN A 28 -9.71 -13.48 0.16
N VAL A 29 -8.58 -13.64 0.86
CA VAL A 29 -7.46 -12.69 0.81
C VAL A 29 -6.85 -12.66 -0.59
N VAL A 30 -6.56 -13.82 -1.17
CA VAL A 30 -6.00 -13.92 -2.53
C VAL A 30 -6.94 -13.28 -3.55
N ALA A 31 -8.25 -13.56 -3.48
CA ALA A 31 -9.21 -12.98 -4.41
C ALA A 31 -9.32 -11.45 -4.29
N GLU A 32 -9.18 -10.90 -3.08
CA GLU A 32 -9.15 -9.45 -2.87
C GLU A 32 -7.86 -8.81 -3.39
N LEU A 33 -6.71 -9.41 -3.12
CA LEU A 33 -5.42 -8.93 -3.62
C LEU A 33 -5.40 -8.95 -5.15
N MET A 34 -5.92 -10.01 -5.78
CA MET A 34 -6.07 -10.08 -7.23
C MET A 34 -6.95 -8.96 -7.78
N ARG A 35 -8.12 -8.69 -7.17
CA ARG A 35 -8.98 -7.57 -7.59
C ARG A 35 -8.24 -6.24 -7.48
N ARG A 36 -7.62 -5.96 -6.33
CA ARG A 36 -6.84 -4.72 -6.13
C ARG A 36 -5.71 -4.55 -7.15
N GLY A 37 -5.00 -5.63 -7.48
CA GLY A 37 -3.93 -5.58 -8.47
C GLY A 37 -4.42 -5.40 -9.90
N LEU A 38 -5.60 -5.92 -10.23
CA LEU A 38 -6.22 -5.77 -11.55
C LEU A 38 -6.95 -4.43 -11.74
N ASP A 39 -7.56 -3.92 -10.67
CA ASP A 39 -8.26 -2.63 -10.63
C ASP A 39 -7.28 -1.46 -10.42
N ALA A 40 -6.04 -1.74 -10.01
CA ALA A 40 -5.01 -0.72 -9.93
C ALA A 40 -4.80 -0.11 -11.32
N PRO A 41 -4.93 1.22 -11.47
CA PRO A 41 -4.51 1.85 -12.72
C PRO A 41 -3.06 1.43 -12.96
N THR A 42 -2.76 1.02 -14.18
CA THR A 42 -1.42 0.63 -14.61
C THR A 42 -0.49 1.84 -14.50
N ALA A 43 -0.09 2.17 -13.28
CA ALA A 43 1.05 3.01 -13.00
C ALA A 43 2.21 2.29 -13.67
N GLY A 44 2.63 2.86 -14.80
CA GLY A 44 3.55 2.23 -15.74
C GLY A 44 4.76 1.64 -15.02
N ALA A 45 5.18 0.48 -15.50
CA ALA A 45 6.43 -0.18 -15.18
C ALA A 45 7.50 0.77 -14.62
N GLY A 46 7.66 0.79 -13.29
CA GLY A 46 8.70 1.57 -12.63
C GLY A 46 8.32 2.12 -11.25
N GLY A 47 8.34 1.25 -10.24
CA GLY A 47 8.59 1.65 -8.86
C GLY A 47 7.41 2.16 -8.04
N ASP A 48 7.22 1.53 -6.88
CA ASP A 48 6.76 2.10 -5.62
C ASP A 48 5.58 3.09 -5.65
N HIS A 49 4.36 2.55 -5.55
CA HIS A 49 3.35 2.87 -4.53
C HIS A 49 1.94 2.58 -5.06
N VAL A 50 1.16 1.84 -4.27
CA VAL A 50 -0.25 1.53 -4.54
C VAL A 50 -1.09 2.77 -4.21
N GLY A 51 -1.55 3.49 -5.24
CA GLY A 51 -2.73 4.34 -5.15
C GLY A 51 -2.57 5.76 -4.58
N GLU A 52 -1.36 6.21 -4.26
CA GLU A 52 -1.13 7.63 -3.97
C GLU A 52 -1.07 8.40 -5.31
N PRO A 53 -1.77 9.54 -5.50
CA PRO A 53 -1.40 10.46 -6.58
C PRO A 53 0.09 10.75 -6.44
N PRO A 54 0.88 10.89 -7.53
CA PRO A 54 2.32 11.13 -7.43
C PRO A 54 2.53 12.39 -6.60
N ALA A 55 2.83 12.20 -5.31
CA ALA A 55 3.17 13.28 -4.43
C ALA A 55 4.41 13.89 -5.04
N VAL A 56 4.33 15.14 -5.49
CA VAL A 56 5.51 15.83 -6.00
C VAL A 56 6.45 15.88 -4.81
N TYR A 57 7.54 15.10 -4.83
CA TYR A 57 8.53 15.10 -3.76
C TYR A 57 9.88 15.51 -4.32
N SER A 58 10.70 16.14 -3.48
CA SER A 58 12.09 16.43 -3.77
C SER A 58 12.97 15.80 -2.70
N ILE A 59 14.14 15.29 -3.08
CA ILE A 59 15.09 14.77 -2.11
C ILE A 59 15.82 15.95 -1.47
N SER A 60 15.76 16.04 -0.14
CA SER A 60 16.50 17.06 0.61
C SER A 60 18.01 16.85 0.43
N PRO A 61 18.78 17.88 0.01
CA PRO A 61 20.24 17.78 -0.11
C PRO A 61 20.95 17.71 1.25
N VAL A 62 20.26 18.05 2.35
CA VAL A 62 20.81 18.06 3.71
C VAL A 62 20.61 16.72 4.39
N THR A 63 19.45 16.10 4.21
CA THR A 63 19.06 14.88 4.94
C THR A 63 19.01 13.63 4.07
N GLY A 64 18.96 13.77 2.74
CA GLY A 64 18.81 12.65 1.82
C GLY A 64 17.42 11.99 1.83
N LEU A 65 16.46 12.56 2.57
CA LEU A 65 15.10 12.04 2.69
C LEU A 65 14.14 12.71 1.69
N PRO A 66 13.07 12.03 1.25
CA PRO A 66 12.00 12.63 0.46
C PRO A 66 11.26 13.73 1.22
N VAL A 67 11.00 14.87 0.56
CA VAL A 67 10.23 16.02 1.05
C VAL A 67 9.03 16.23 0.15
N VAL A 68 7.81 16.13 0.69
CA VAL A 68 6.57 16.32 -0.07
C VAL A 68 6.35 17.80 -0.38
N LEU A 69 6.42 18.14 -1.67
CA LEU A 69 6.14 19.45 -2.25
C LEU A 69 4.66 19.54 -2.60
N GLY A 70 3.82 19.95 -1.66
CA GLY A 70 2.38 20.05 -1.91
C GLY A 70 1.51 20.22 -0.68
N ALA A 71 2.07 20.00 0.51
CA ALA A 71 1.41 20.41 1.75
C ALA A 71 1.35 21.94 1.77
N SER A 72 0.17 22.51 1.47
CA SER A 72 -0.07 23.96 1.46
C SER A 72 0.11 24.60 2.85
N ARG A 73 0.25 23.78 3.89
CA ARG A 73 0.52 24.18 5.25
C ARG A 73 1.46 23.17 5.93
N PRO A 74 2.32 23.60 6.85
CA PRO A 74 3.08 22.68 7.70
C PRO A 74 2.12 21.77 8.45
N ILE A 75 2.44 20.47 8.48
CA ILE A 75 1.71 19.48 9.28
C ILE A 75 2.06 19.73 10.75
N THR A 76 1.04 19.89 11.59
CA THR A 76 1.17 20.17 13.02
C THR A 76 0.88 18.93 13.86
N ASP A 77 1.26 18.94 15.14
CA ASP A 77 0.94 17.86 16.08
C ASP A 77 -0.58 17.61 16.20
N GLU A 78 -1.39 18.64 15.99
CA GLU A 78 -2.85 18.53 15.96
C GLU A 78 -3.35 17.73 14.74
N ASP A 79 -2.72 17.90 13.57
CA ASP A 79 -3.05 17.12 12.37
C ASP A 79 -2.72 15.63 12.56
N VAL A 80 -1.63 15.32 13.29
CA VAL A 80 -1.24 13.94 13.62
C VAL A 80 -2.26 13.31 14.56
N LYS A 81 -2.64 14.03 15.61
CA LYS A 81 -3.61 13.54 16.61
C LYS A 81 -4.99 13.28 16.01
N ALA A 82 -5.44 14.15 15.10
CA ALA A 82 -6.72 13.97 14.42
C ALA A 82 -6.79 12.69 13.57
N LEU A 83 -5.65 12.24 13.00
CA LEU A 83 -5.56 10.99 12.24
C LEU A 83 -5.59 9.74 13.13
N GLU A 84 -5.03 9.81 14.34
CA GLU A 84 -5.01 8.67 15.28
C GLU A 84 -6.40 8.40 15.88
N ASP A 85 -7.22 9.44 16.06
CA ASP A 85 -8.57 9.33 16.63
C ASP A 85 -9.62 8.75 15.66
N GLU A 86 -9.30 8.61 14.36
CA GLU A 86 -10.23 8.11 13.32
C GLU A 86 -10.05 6.60 13.01
N GLY A 87 -9.22 5.88 13.79
CA GLY A 87 -8.95 4.43 13.66
C GLY A 87 -9.57 3.55 14.73
#